data_AF-A0A951JVX0-F1
#
_entry.id   AF-A0A951JVX0-F1
#
_cell.length_a   1.000
_cell.length_b   1.000
_cell.length_c   1.000
_cell.angle_alpha   90.00
_cell.angle_beta   90.00
_cell.angle_gamma   90.00
#
_symmetry.space_group_name_H-M   'P 1'
#
loop_
_entity.id
_entity.type
_entity.pdbx_description
1 polymer ?
#
loop_
_entity_poly.entity_id
_entity_poly.type
_entity_poly.pdbx_seq_one_letter_code
_entity_poly.pdbx_strand_id
1 'polypeptide(L)'
;MGERKDHRRLTPEQRRAFVGALLQLKANGAYDRYVAERRRVFASGGPARMGPAFLAWNREFLHQFELDLQAVDPTVTLPYWDWTVDRSGGSSLWSTDFLGGGGDGSEEVVTTGPFAFAAGAWRLVETSPPVDPGPALRRRLGPTPPLPTAAQLDAVLGCTPFDRFAAVLDEVLHSSVHAWVGRTMASATAPNDPAFWLHACNVDRLWAVWQERHPDHAPYLEPGHGPVGHRLDDTLTVGSLTKRPRDLLHHRALGYRYDTDLPPGTVTLVVGAPPICTAIGTDGEQDHYQFVAAAAGIYVIEAEGVADAALALYGPDDASTLAVDSNGADRDADRRMEVRLTAGNYLVRIRHGDPGPNRGRYSVAVRGRPSPQPLTAMAVNGPGTDHSIDGVDVAHLYSFAATEPGTYTIAIDGPTEVIATLFGPNSQLTRVPIDDIGPERQSRITFDLAAGVYYVRVRRHGPAATGTYRVTVRQEPA
;
A
#
# COMPACT_ATOMS: atom_id res chain seq x y z
N MET A 1 5.14 -13.43 16.58
CA MET A 1 5.38 -12.63 15.37
C MET A 1 4.30 -12.89 14.34
N GLY A 2 3.97 -11.86 13.56
CA GLY A 2 2.71 -11.77 12.82
C GLY A 2 2.77 -10.77 11.66
N GLU A 3 1.70 -10.05 11.42
CA GLU A 3 1.57 -9.11 10.31
C GLU A 3 1.79 -7.67 10.79
N ARG A 4 2.78 -6.99 10.21
CA ARG A 4 3.04 -5.56 10.39
C ARG A 4 2.19 -4.77 9.42
N LYS A 5 1.35 -3.88 9.93
CA LYS A 5 0.33 -3.16 9.14
C LYS A 5 0.65 -1.69 9.01
N ASP A 6 0.15 -1.07 7.94
CA ASP A 6 0.08 0.38 7.88
C ASP A 6 -0.73 0.90 9.08
N HIS A 7 -0.22 1.91 9.79
CA HIS A 7 -0.90 2.46 10.96
C HIS A 7 -2.35 2.89 10.67
N ARG A 8 -2.65 3.33 9.44
CA ARG A 8 -4.00 3.73 9.00
C ARG A 8 -5.00 2.58 9.01
N ARG A 9 -4.52 1.34 8.91
CA ARG A 9 -5.33 0.12 8.92
C ARG A 9 -5.47 -0.54 10.28
N LEU A 10 -4.84 0.02 11.32
CA LEU A 10 -5.02 -0.49 12.67
C LEU A 10 -6.43 -0.19 13.18
N THR A 11 -7.07 -1.21 13.75
CA THR A 11 -8.31 -1.00 14.49
C THR A 11 -8.05 -0.21 15.79
N PRO A 12 -9.08 0.40 16.40
CA PRO A 12 -8.95 1.06 17.70
C PRO A 12 -8.36 0.13 18.77
N GLU A 13 -8.73 -1.16 18.77
CA GLU A 13 -8.20 -2.17 19.68
C GLU A 13 -6.70 -2.39 19.48
N GLN A 14 -6.26 -2.54 18.23
CA GLN A 14 -4.84 -2.73 17.90
C GLN A 14 -4.01 -1.50 18.30
N ARG A 15 -4.54 -0.28 18.09
CA ARG A 15 -3.89 0.96 18.53
C ARG A 15 -3.74 1.01 20.05
N ARG A 16 -4.80 0.69 20.79
CA ARG A 16 -4.78 0.63 22.26
C ARG A 16 -3.79 -0.41 22.78
N ALA A 17 -3.78 -1.61 22.19
CA ALA A 17 -2.85 -2.68 22.57
C ALA A 17 -1.38 -2.26 22.35
N PHE A 18 -1.08 -1.68 21.19
CA PHE A 18 0.27 -1.18 20.88
C PHE A 18 0.72 -0.08 21.85
N VAL A 19 -0.12 0.95 22.09
CA VAL A 19 0.18 2.02 23.07
C VAL A 19 0.36 1.45 24.47
N GLY A 20 -0.51 0.54 24.90
CA GLY A 20 -0.42 -0.11 26.22
C GLY A 20 0.88 -0.88 26.39
N ALA A 21 1.31 -1.65 25.39
CA ALA A 21 2.56 -2.39 25.41
C ALA A 21 3.78 -1.46 25.51
N LEU A 22 3.80 -0.35 24.76
CA LEU A 22 4.86 0.67 24.86
C LEU A 22 4.97 1.26 26.27
N LEU A 23 3.85 1.66 26.85
CA LEU A 23 3.81 2.23 28.20
C LEU A 23 4.27 1.21 29.26
N GLN A 24 3.93 -0.06 29.09
CA GLN A 24 4.37 -1.13 30.00
C GLN A 24 5.89 -1.39 29.90
N LEU A 25 6.44 -1.45 28.68
CA LEU A 25 7.89 -1.53 28.48
C LEU A 25 8.62 -0.31 29.04
N LYS A 26 7.99 0.87 28.98
CA LYS A 26 8.54 2.08 29.59
C LYS A 26 8.52 1.99 31.12
N ALA A 27 7.42 1.55 31.70
CA ALA A 27 7.25 1.45 33.15
C ALA A 27 8.22 0.45 33.80
N ASN A 28 8.55 -0.65 33.13
CA ASN A 28 9.49 -1.65 33.64
C ASN A 28 10.96 -1.38 33.25
N GLY A 29 11.24 -0.27 32.55
CA GLY A 29 12.59 0.14 32.12
C GLY A 29 13.14 -0.62 30.92
N ALA A 30 12.44 -1.62 30.36
CA ALA A 30 12.90 -2.35 29.19
C ALA A 30 12.99 -1.46 27.95
N TYR A 31 12.08 -0.49 27.80
CA TYR A 31 12.14 0.47 26.68
C TYR A 31 13.45 1.27 26.65
N ASP A 32 13.97 1.63 27.81
CA ASP A 32 15.10 2.54 27.95
C ASP A 32 16.42 1.93 27.47
N ARG A 33 16.50 0.58 27.47
CA ARG A 33 17.63 -0.16 26.90
C ARG A 33 17.80 0.12 25.40
N TYR A 34 16.70 0.30 24.67
CA TYR A 34 16.72 0.57 23.23
C TYR A 34 17.22 1.99 22.94
N VAL A 35 16.82 2.97 23.76
CA VAL A 35 17.32 4.34 23.64
C VAL A 35 18.83 4.38 23.89
N ALA A 36 19.30 3.72 24.95
CA ALA A 36 20.72 3.65 25.30
C ALA A 36 21.55 2.94 24.21
N GLU A 37 21.05 1.82 23.71
CA GLU A 37 21.73 1.06 22.65
C GLU A 37 21.85 1.88 21.36
N ARG A 38 20.77 2.52 20.94
CA ARG A 38 20.76 3.36 19.74
C ARG A 38 21.72 4.55 19.88
N ARG A 39 21.79 5.17 21.06
CA ARG A 39 22.75 6.24 21.35
C ARG A 39 24.20 5.74 21.27
N ARG A 40 24.48 4.59 21.88
CA ARG A 40 25.81 3.95 21.89
C ARG A 40 26.31 3.68 20.46
N VAL A 41 25.49 3.07 19.62
CA VAL A 41 25.89 2.73 18.24
C VAL A 41 26.10 3.99 17.40
N PHE A 42 25.30 5.03 17.62
CA PHE A 42 25.52 6.32 16.94
C PHE A 42 26.83 7.00 17.35
N ALA A 43 27.18 6.95 18.64
CA ALA A 43 28.41 7.53 19.14
C ALA A 43 29.67 6.83 18.61
N SER A 44 29.59 5.52 18.34
CA SER A 44 30.71 4.76 17.79
C SER A 44 30.85 4.85 16.26
N GLY A 45 29.97 5.57 15.57
CA GLY A 45 29.87 5.51 14.10
C GLY A 45 29.51 4.12 13.59
N GLY A 46 28.81 3.33 14.42
CA GLY A 46 28.51 1.93 14.16
C GLY A 46 27.44 1.72 13.07
N PRO A 47 27.06 0.47 12.80
CA PRO A 47 26.29 0.08 11.62
C PRO A 47 24.86 0.61 11.56
N ALA A 48 24.37 1.36 12.55
CA ALA A 48 22.99 1.85 12.62
C ALA A 48 22.66 3.02 11.67
N ARG A 49 23.66 3.59 10.98
CA ARG A 49 23.51 4.64 9.95
C ARG A 49 24.78 4.67 9.08
N MET A 50 24.69 5.18 7.86
CA MET A 50 25.82 5.47 6.99
C MET A 50 26.69 4.23 6.69
N GLY A 51 26.07 3.20 6.13
CA GLY A 51 26.77 2.05 5.58
C GLY A 51 25.86 0.84 5.30
N PRO A 52 26.38 -0.21 4.65
CA PRO A 52 25.57 -1.34 4.16
C PRO A 52 24.80 -2.09 5.27
N ALA A 53 25.32 -2.14 6.48
CA ALA A 53 24.66 -2.75 7.64
C ALA A 53 23.50 -1.95 8.26
N PHE A 54 23.24 -0.73 7.79
CA PHE A 54 22.11 0.10 8.25
C PHE A 54 20.80 -0.67 8.31
N LEU A 55 20.43 -1.34 7.22
CA LEU A 55 19.16 -2.04 7.10
C LEU A 55 19.12 -3.30 7.98
N ALA A 56 20.18 -4.11 7.95
CA ALA A 56 20.28 -5.32 8.76
C ALA A 56 20.26 -5.00 10.27
N TRP A 57 20.99 -3.98 10.72
CA TRP A 57 21.01 -3.58 12.12
C TRP A 57 19.63 -3.09 12.59
N ASN A 58 18.97 -2.22 11.82
CA ASN A 58 17.63 -1.74 12.17
C ASN A 58 16.58 -2.85 12.15
N ARG A 59 16.68 -3.82 11.23
CA ARG A 59 15.79 -5.00 11.20
C ARG A 59 15.88 -5.81 12.49
N GLU A 60 17.09 -6.12 12.95
CA GLU A 60 17.28 -6.83 14.22
C GLU A 60 16.84 -5.99 15.43
N PHE A 61 17.09 -4.68 15.41
CA PHE A 61 16.63 -3.75 16.44
C PHE A 61 15.09 -3.74 16.57
N LEU A 62 14.38 -3.69 15.44
CA LEU A 62 12.92 -3.79 15.38
C LEU A 62 12.43 -5.16 15.81
N HIS A 63 13.09 -6.23 15.38
CA HIS A 63 12.72 -7.60 15.69
C HIS A 63 12.79 -7.87 17.21
N GLN A 64 13.87 -7.46 17.88
CA GLN A 64 13.96 -7.57 19.34
C GLN A 64 12.90 -6.75 20.05
N PHE A 65 12.67 -5.51 19.58
CA PHE A 65 11.67 -4.64 20.17
C PHE A 65 10.25 -5.21 20.03
N GLU A 66 9.92 -5.80 18.88
CA GLU A 66 8.64 -6.47 18.65
C GLU A 66 8.46 -7.72 19.53
N LEU A 67 9.52 -8.49 19.76
CA LEU A 67 9.48 -9.63 20.69
C LEU A 67 9.20 -9.19 22.14
N ASP A 68 9.81 -8.10 22.60
CA ASP A 68 9.52 -7.54 23.92
C ASP A 68 8.08 -7.01 24.02
N LEU A 69 7.57 -6.35 22.97
CA LEU A 69 6.17 -5.93 22.92
C LEU A 69 5.24 -7.16 23.01
N GLN A 70 5.58 -8.24 22.31
CA GLN A 70 4.81 -9.50 22.33
C GLN A 70 4.90 -10.24 23.66
N ALA A 71 5.98 -10.06 24.42
CA ALA A 71 6.08 -10.56 25.78
C ALA A 71 5.14 -9.83 26.75
N VAL A 72 4.74 -8.58 26.43
CA VAL A 72 3.69 -7.86 27.15
C VAL A 72 2.30 -8.24 26.65
N ASP A 73 2.09 -8.19 25.33
CA ASP A 73 0.84 -8.56 24.68
C ASP A 73 1.11 -9.32 23.37
N PRO A 74 0.84 -10.63 23.30
CA PRO A 74 1.19 -11.47 22.15
C PRO A 74 0.43 -11.11 20.86
N THR A 75 -0.60 -10.27 20.94
CA THR A 75 -1.36 -9.79 19.77
C THR A 75 -0.72 -8.58 19.10
N VAL A 76 0.24 -7.93 19.77
CA VAL A 76 0.88 -6.72 19.26
C VAL A 76 1.91 -7.07 18.19
N THR A 77 1.83 -6.34 17.08
CA THR A 77 2.87 -6.27 16.04
C THR A 77 3.28 -4.83 15.84
N LEU A 78 4.47 -4.61 15.30
CA LEU A 78 4.92 -3.28 14.94
C LEU A 78 4.11 -2.74 13.74
N PRO A 79 3.41 -1.61 13.89
CA PRO A 79 2.88 -0.91 12.72
C PRO A 79 4.00 -0.16 11.99
N TYR A 80 3.75 0.19 10.73
CA TYR A 80 4.62 1.09 9.98
C TYR A 80 3.90 2.37 9.59
N TRP A 81 4.67 3.44 9.43
CA TRP A 81 4.20 4.73 8.93
C TRP A 81 4.65 4.92 7.48
N ASP A 82 3.72 4.80 6.54
CA ASP A 82 3.97 5.14 5.14
C ASP A 82 3.93 6.64 4.92
N TRP A 83 5.05 7.30 5.18
CA TRP A 83 5.25 8.74 4.99
C TRP A 83 5.19 9.19 3.52
N THR A 84 5.13 8.28 2.55
CA THR A 84 4.86 8.68 1.15
C THR A 84 3.38 8.96 0.90
N VAL A 85 2.51 8.37 1.72
CA VAL A 85 1.05 8.52 1.62
C VAL A 85 0.50 9.36 2.77
N ASP A 86 0.82 9.01 4.02
CA ASP A 86 0.42 9.81 5.17
C ASP A 86 1.44 10.91 5.47
N ARG A 87 1.18 12.10 4.91
CA ARG A 87 2.12 13.22 4.87
C ARG A 87 1.76 14.38 5.80
N SER A 88 0.66 14.27 6.55
CA SER A 88 0.07 15.38 7.30
C SER A 88 0.41 15.32 8.78
N GLY A 89 0.79 16.45 9.37
CA GLY A 89 0.90 16.59 10.83
C GLY A 89 -0.44 16.50 11.58
N GLY A 90 -1.56 16.51 10.85
CA GLY A 90 -2.92 16.33 11.39
C GLY A 90 -3.52 14.95 11.11
N SER A 91 -2.72 13.96 10.69
CA SER A 91 -3.22 12.62 10.38
C SER A 91 -3.59 11.81 11.62
N SER A 92 -4.22 10.64 11.41
CA SER A 92 -4.53 9.68 12.48
C SER A 92 -3.28 9.07 13.14
N LEU A 93 -2.07 9.33 12.63
CA LEU A 93 -0.83 8.98 13.32
C LEU A 93 -0.65 9.82 14.59
N TRP A 94 -0.97 11.10 14.49
CA TRP A 94 -0.73 12.14 15.48
C TRP A 94 -1.95 12.42 16.37
N SER A 95 -2.95 11.54 16.33
CA SER A 95 -4.16 11.67 17.15
C SER A 95 -3.86 11.43 18.63
N THR A 96 -4.74 11.96 19.49
CA THR A 96 -4.58 11.91 20.95
C THR A 96 -4.75 10.50 21.52
N ASP A 97 -5.39 9.58 20.80
CA ASP A 97 -5.52 8.18 21.16
C ASP A 97 -4.38 7.30 20.61
N PHE A 98 -3.42 7.89 19.88
CA PHE A 98 -2.27 7.17 19.35
C PHE A 98 -0.93 7.83 19.73
N LEU A 99 -0.20 8.49 18.81
CA LEU A 99 1.14 9.02 19.15
C LEU A 99 1.12 10.41 19.78
N GLY A 100 -0.01 11.10 19.79
CA GLY A 100 -0.08 12.52 20.18
C GLY A 100 0.47 13.46 19.11
N GLY A 101 0.08 14.73 19.18
CA GLY A 101 0.35 15.74 18.17
C GLY A 101 1.79 16.27 18.12
N GLY A 102 1.94 17.38 17.40
CA GLY A 102 3.14 18.20 17.44
C GLY A 102 3.35 18.88 18.81
N GLY A 103 4.55 19.43 19.00
CA GLY A 103 4.89 20.18 20.20
C GLY A 103 4.23 21.56 20.24
N ASP A 104 3.91 22.02 21.45
CA ASP A 104 3.29 23.32 21.72
C ASP A 104 4.29 24.33 22.32
N GLY A 105 4.03 25.61 22.08
CA GLY A 105 4.82 26.75 22.55
C GLY A 105 6.23 26.84 21.94
N SER A 106 7.03 27.77 22.47
CA SER A 106 8.44 27.97 22.04
C SER A 106 9.34 26.79 22.35
N GLU A 107 8.93 25.98 23.31
CA GLU A 107 9.64 24.80 23.77
C GLU A 107 9.32 23.57 22.89
N GLU A 108 8.17 23.56 22.20
CA GLU A 108 7.71 22.46 21.35
C GLU A 108 7.56 21.15 22.14
N VAL A 109 7.02 21.24 23.37
CA VAL A 109 6.68 20.07 24.20
C VAL A 109 5.44 19.41 23.64
N VAL A 110 5.44 18.08 23.48
CA VAL A 110 4.22 17.33 23.17
C VAL A 110 3.29 17.35 24.39
N THR A 111 2.10 17.95 24.23
CA THR A 111 1.10 18.16 25.29
C THR A 111 -0.11 17.23 25.17
N THR A 112 -0.19 16.43 24.11
CA THR A 112 -1.34 15.57 23.82
C THR A 112 -0.93 14.11 23.70
N GLY A 113 -1.89 13.23 23.97
CA GLY A 113 -1.72 11.78 23.84
C GLY A 113 -0.93 11.10 24.97
N PRO A 114 -0.77 9.78 24.88
CA PRO A 114 -0.24 8.94 25.97
C PRO A 114 1.23 9.20 26.28
N PHE A 115 1.96 9.82 25.35
CA PHE A 115 3.40 10.09 25.47
C PHE A 115 3.72 11.54 25.88
N ALA A 116 2.69 12.35 26.14
CA ALA A 116 2.88 13.68 26.71
C ALA A 116 3.46 13.56 28.12
N PHE A 117 4.40 14.45 28.46
CA PHE A 117 5.04 14.43 29.78
C PHE A 117 4.03 14.56 30.93
N ALA A 118 2.97 15.36 30.72
CA ALA A 118 1.90 15.56 31.68
C ALA A 118 1.04 14.30 31.93
N ALA A 119 1.06 13.31 31.03
CA ALA A 119 0.40 12.03 31.24
C ALA A 119 1.14 11.15 32.28
N GLY A 120 2.36 11.52 32.68
CA GLY A 120 3.11 10.90 33.79
C GLY A 120 3.80 9.57 33.46
N ALA A 121 3.43 8.90 32.36
CA ALA A 121 3.96 7.60 31.98
C ALA A 121 5.16 7.65 31.01
N TRP A 122 5.49 8.82 30.46
CA TRP A 122 6.53 8.97 29.44
C TRP A 122 7.57 10.03 29.79
N ARG A 123 8.65 9.58 30.45
CA ARG A 123 9.80 10.42 30.81
C ARG A 123 11.01 10.04 29.95
N LEU A 124 11.57 10.98 29.21
CA LEU A 124 12.71 10.70 28.34
C LEU A 124 13.97 10.31 29.14
N VAL A 125 14.78 9.45 28.53
CA VAL A 125 16.12 9.05 29.04
C VAL A 125 17.21 9.40 28.03
N GLU A 126 18.47 9.37 28.47
CA GLU A 126 19.62 9.56 27.58
C GLU A 126 19.55 10.86 26.75
N THR A 127 19.00 11.93 27.32
CA THR A 127 18.63 13.14 26.55
C THR A 127 19.82 13.77 25.80
N SER A 128 19.52 14.53 24.75
CA SER A 128 20.52 15.14 23.85
C SER A 128 20.42 16.68 23.82
N PRO A 129 20.91 17.41 24.84
CA PRO A 129 20.92 18.87 24.80
C PRO A 129 21.75 19.42 23.63
N PRO A 130 21.32 20.51 22.95
CA PRO A 130 20.13 21.33 23.24
C PRO A 130 18.83 20.81 22.59
N VAL A 131 18.87 19.69 21.86
CA VAL A 131 17.71 19.14 21.13
C VAL A 131 16.62 18.65 22.08
N ASP A 132 17.02 17.89 23.11
CA ASP A 132 16.17 17.41 24.19
C ASP A 132 16.73 17.92 25.54
N PRO A 133 16.44 19.16 25.94
CA PRO A 133 17.01 19.76 27.16
C PRO A 133 16.41 19.22 28.46
N GLY A 134 15.37 18.38 28.38
CA GLY A 134 14.61 17.97 29.55
C GLY A 134 13.86 16.65 29.33
N PRO A 135 13.06 16.24 30.32
CA PRO A 135 12.44 14.92 30.36
C PRO A 135 11.22 14.76 29.45
N ALA A 136 10.77 15.83 28.79
CA ALA A 136 9.56 15.84 28.00
C ALA A 136 9.84 15.56 26.53
N LEU A 137 8.96 14.79 25.88
CA LEU A 137 8.97 14.57 24.44
C LEU A 137 8.76 15.88 23.70
N ARG A 138 9.53 16.10 22.62
CA ARG A 138 9.45 17.29 21.79
C ARG A 138 9.31 16.93 20.32
N ARG A 139 8.45 17.64 19.60
CA ARG A 139 8.22 17.45 18.16
C ARG A 139 8.01 18.79 17.47
N ARG A 140 8.59 18.95 16.29
CA ARG A 140 8.35 20.08 15.40
C ARG A 140 7.86 19.56 14.06
N LEU A 141 6.62 19.06 14.04
CA LEU A 141 6.00 18.56 12.81
C LEU A 141 5.88 19.73 11.84
N GLY A 142 6.54 19.65 10.69
CA GLY A 142 6.55 20.78 9.77
C GLY A 142 7.03 20.42 8.39
N PRO A 143 6.59 21.13 7.35
CA PRO A 143 6.82 20.76 5.95
C PRO A 143 8.27 20.95 5.48
N THR A 144 9.21 21.30 6.37
CA THR A 144 10.58 21.66 6.00
C THR A 144 11.59 20.93 6.90
N PRO A 145 12.34 19.95 6.36
CA PRO A 145 12.21 19.40 5.00
C PRO A 145 10.88 18.64 4.82
N PRO A 146 10.31 18.57 3.60
CA PRO A 146 9.07 17.83 3.38
C PRO A 146 9.31 16.31 3.51
N LEU A 147 8.26 15.56 3.86
CA LEU A 147 8.32 14.10 3.83
C LEU A 147 8.60 13.61 2.39
N PRO A 148 9.26 12.46 2.21
CA PRO A 148 9.58 12.00 0.86
C PRO A 148 8.36 11.57 0.06
N THR A 149 8.37 11.87 -1.23
CA THR A 149 7.28 11.63 -2.17
C THR A 149 7.34 10.23 -2.79
N ALA A 150 6.25 9.78 -3.41
CA ALA A 150 6.21 8.52 -4.17
C ALA A 150 7.26 8.49 -5.30
N ALA A 151 7.48 9.62 -5.99
CA ALA A 151 8.50 9.72 -7.04
C ALA A 151 9.94 9.56 -6.49
N GLN A 152 10.23 10.17 -5.33
CA GLN A 152 11.51 9.95 -4.66
C GLN A 152 11.66 8.51 -4.19
N LEU A 153 10.60 7.92 -3.64
CA LEU A 153 10.61 6.51 -3.25
C LEU A 153 10.93 5.59 -4.43
N ASP A 154 10.26 5.78 -5.57
CA ASP A 154 10.48 4.95 -6.77
C ASP A 154 11.92 5.07 -7.29
N ALA A 155 12.46 6.30 -7.34
CA ALA A 155 13.85 6.53 -7.73
C ALA A 155 14.85 5.82 -6.80
N VAL A 156 14.61 5.82 -5.48
CA VAL A 156 15.47 5.12 -4.52
C VAL A 156 15.31 3.61 -4.63
N LEU A 157 14.08 3.10 -4.77
CA LEU A 157 13.84 1.68 -4.98
C LEU A 157 14.46 1.18 -6.29
N GLY A 158 14.70 2.04 -7.28
CA GLY A 158 15.42 1.69 -8.51
C GLY A 158 16.96 1.64 -8.38
N CYS A 159 17.53 2.04 -7.24
CA CYS A 159 18.98 2.04 -7.06
C CYS A 159 19.53 0.61 -6.94
N THR A 160 20.59 0.31 -7.70
CA THR A 160 21.40 -0.91 -7.58
C THR A 160 22.89 -0.54 -7.73
N PRO A 161 23.83 -1.32 -7.18
CA PRO A 161 23.65 -2.50 -6.31
C PRO A 161 23.17 -2.13 -4.88
N PHE A 162 23.03 -3.14 -4.01
CA PHE A 162 22.43 -3.01 -2.67
C PHE A 162 23.01 -1.88 -1.82
N ASP A 163 24.33 -1.72 -1.78
CA ASP A 163 25.00 -0.70 -0.98
C ASP A 163 24.65 0.73 -1.43
N ARG A 164 24.46 0.94 -2.75
CA ARG A 164 23.95 2.20 -3.27
C ARG A 164 22.51 2.45 -2.83
N PHE A 165 21.65 1.43 -2.91
CA PHE A 165 20.28 1.51 -2.40
C PHE A 165 20.25 1.86 -0.91
N ALA A 166 20.97 1.12 -0.07
CA ALA A 166 21.01 1.32 1.36
C ALA A 166 21.50 2.73 1.73
N ALA A 167 22.55 3.23 1.06
CA ALA A 167 23.07 4.57 1.29
C ALA A 167 22.05 5.66 0.91
N VAL A 168 21.43 5.59 -0.26
CA VAL A 168 20.48 6.62 -0.71
C VAL A 168 19.19 6.57 0.11
N LEU A 169 18.72 5.38 0.49
CA LEU A 169 17.56 5.23 1.37
C LEU A 169 17.79 5.91 2.73
N ASP A 170 18.96 5.72 3.33
CA ASP A 170 19.35 6.35 4.59
C ASP A 170 19.47 7.89 4.47
N GLU A 171 20.25 8.35 3.48
CA GLU A 171 20.59 9.76 3.30
C GLU A 171 19.42 10.62 2.83
N VAL A 172 18.59 10.11 1.93
CA VAL A 172 17.56 10.91 1.27
C VAL A 172 16.20 10.74 1.95
N LEU A 173 15.75 9.50 2.13
CA LEU A 173 14.39 9.27 2.60
C LEU A 173 14.33 9.22 4.13
N HIS A 174 15.04 8.29 4.74
CA HIS A 174 15.07 8.09 6.20
C HIS A 174 15.47 9.37 6.96
N SER A 175 16.58 9.99 6.56
CA SER A 175 17.06 11.22 7.20
C SER A 175 16.06 12.38 7.11
N SER A 176 15.32 12.50 6.01
CA SER A 176 14.32 13.58 5.85
C SER A 176 13.12 13.40 6.78
N VAL A 177 12.72 12.17 7.09
CA VAL A 177 11.59 11.90 8.01
C VAL A 177 11.98 12.22 9.45
N HIS A 178 13.20 11.85 9.86
CA HIS A 178 13.77 12.29 11.13
C HIS A 178 13.76 13.82 11.26
N ALA A 179 14.14 14.53 10.20
CA ALA A 179 14.15 15.99 10.18
C ALA A 179 12.73 16.60 10.16
N TRP A 180 11.76 15.97 9.47
CA TRP A 180 10.37 16.44 9.39
C TRP A 180 9.64 16.35 10.73
N VAL A 181 9.86 15.28 11.52
CA VAL A 181 9.32 15.20 12.89
C VAL A 181 10.10 16.15 13.80
N GLY A 182 11.41 16.23 13.60
CA GLY A 182 12.30 17.14 14.30
C GLY A 182 12.51 16.77 15.77
N ARG A 183 13.27 17.63 16.47
CA ARG A 183 13.52 17.54 17.93
C ARG A 183 13.95 16.15 18.36
N THR A 184 13.19 15.49 19.24
CA THR A 184 13.56 14.18 19.79
C THR A 184 13.83 13.17 18.68
N MET A 185 13.00 13.15 17.62
CA MET A 185 13.22 12.29 16.46
C MET A 185 14.46 12.65 15.65
N ALA A 186 14.96 13.88 15.68
CA ALA A 186 16.16 14.28 14.94
C ALA A 186 17.48 14.05 15.70
N SER A 187 17.45 13.41 16.88
CA SER A 187 18.63 13.21 17.73
C SER A 187 19.14 11.76 17.71
N ALA A 188 20.31 11.53 18.31
CA ALA A 188 20.83 10.17 18.52
C ALA A 188 19.92 9.32 19.44
N THR A 189 19.00 9.97 20.14
CA THR A 189 18.03 9.38 21.05
C THR A 189 16.62 9.39 20.49
N ALA A 190 16.50 9.38 19.15
CA ALA A 190 15.23 9.27 18.43
C ALA A 190 14.25 8.22 18.95
N PRO A 191 14.67 7.04 19.45
CA PRO A 191 13.73 6.08 20.04
C PRO A 191 12.97 6.60 21.26
N ASN A 192 13.34 7.72 21.88
CA ASN A 192 12.48 8.36 22.90
C ASN A 192 11.11 8.79 22.34
N ASP A 193 11.00 9.01 21.03
CA ASP A 193 9.74 9.23 20.35
C ASP A 193 9.21 7.90 19.77
N PRO A 194 8.03 7.41 20.18
CA PRO A 194 7.45 6.18 19.63
C PRO A 194 7.27 6.18 18.10
N ALA A 195 7.19 7.36 17.45
CA ALA A 195 7.15 7.47 16.00
C ALA A 195 8.40 6.86 15.32
N PHE A 196 9.51 6.76 16.04
CA PHE A 196 10.74 6.10 15.60
C PHE A 196 10.47 4.67 15.11
N TRP A 197 9.73 3.89 15.88
CA TRP A 197 9.50 2.48 15.58
C TRP A 197 8.66 2.31 14.31
N LEU A 198 7.65 3.16 14.11
CA LEU A 198 6.82 3.13 12.92
C LEU A 198 7.58 3.59 11.68
N HIS A 199 8.44 4.60 11.83
CA HIS A 199 9.30 5.08 10.77
C HIS A 199 10.32 4.01 10.35
N ALA A 200 11.06 3.45 11.31
CA ALA A 200 12.06 2.41 11.06
C ALA A 200 11.40 1.13 10.49
N CYS A 201 10.20 0.78 10.96
CA CYS A 201 9.42 -0.34 10.42
C CYS A 201 9.07 -0.15 8.93
N ASN A 202 8.78 1.09 8.50
CA ASN A 202 8.58 1.38 7.07
C ASN A 202 9.90 1.30 6.29
N VAL A 203 11.03 1.75 6.86
CA VAL A 203 12.35 1.59 6.21
C VAL A 203 12.69 0.11 6.01
N ASP A 204 12.41 -0.74 7.00
CA ASP A 204 12.56 -2.20 6.91
C ASP A 204 11.65 -2.80 5.83
N ARG A 205 10.41 -2.32 5.72
CA ARG A 205 9.47 -2.69 4.65
C ARG A 205 10.03 -2.37 3.26
N LEU A 206 10.63 -1.19 3.10
CA LEU A 206 11.20 -0.78 1.82
C LEU A 206 12.39 -1.64 1.39
N TRP A 207 13.14 -2.22 2.34
CA TRP A 207 14.16 -3.21 2.00
C TRP A 207 13.53 -4.50 1.46
N ALA A 208 12.44 -4.99 2.07
CA ALA A 208 11.70 -6.15 1.55
C ALA A 208 11.15 -5.87 0.13
N VAL A 209 10.56 -4.69 -0.10
CA VAL A 209 10.09 -4.28 -1.43
C VAL A 209 11.24 -4.22 -2.45
N TRP A 210 12.41 -3.70 -2.06
CA TRP A 210 13.58 -3.67 -2.93
C TRP A 210 14.06 -5.07 -3.30
N GLN A 211 14.10 -6.00 -2.35
CA GLN A 211 14.48 -7.41 -2.61
C GLN A 211 13.53 -8.07 -3.62
N GLU A 212 12.23 -7.78 -3.55
CA GLU A 212 11.24 -8.27 -4.51
C GLU A 212 11.35 -7.60 -5.90
N ARG A 213 11.72 -6.32 -5.96
CA ARG A 213 11.92 -5.58 -7.23
C ARG A 213 13.19 -6.00 -7.97
N HIS A 214 14.19 -6.53 -7.27
CA HIS A 214 15.51 -6.85 -7.81
C HIS A 214 15.94 -8.30 -7.56
N PRO A 215 15.18 -9.31 -8.03
CA PRO A 215 15.48 -10.73 -7.78
C PRO A 215 16.83 -11.17 -8.37
N ASP A 216 17.33 -10.46 -9.39
CA ASP A 216 18.60 -10.75 -10.05
C ASP A 216 19.81 -10.05 -9.38
N HIS A 217 19.58 -9.25 -8.34
CA HIS A 217 20.64 -8.60 -7.56
C HIS A 217 20.79 -9.24 -6.19
N ALA A 218 22.03 -9.28 -5.69
CA ALA A 218 22.29 -9.75 -4.33
C ALA A 218 21.50 -8.93 -3.30
N PRO A 219 20.80 -9.57 -2.34
CA PRO A 219 19.96 -8.88 -1.35
C PRO A 219 20.77 -8.07 -0.31
N TYR A 220 22.09 -8.23 -0.35
CA TYR A 220 23.10 -7.60 0.50
C TYR A 220 24.45 -7.59 -0.24
N LEU A 221 25.51 -7.12 0.41
CA LEU A 221 26.89 -7.30 -0.05
C LEU A 221 27.28 -8.78 -0.21
N GLU A 222 28.12 -9.05 -1.21
CA GLU A 222 28.77 -10.36 -1.40
C GLU A 222 29.65 -10.75 -0.20
N PRO A 223 29.85 -12.05 0.08
CA PRO A 223 30.74 -12.52 1.13
C PRO A 223 32.14 -11.87 1.03
N GLY A 224 32.66 -11.39 2.16
CA GLY A 224 33.97 -10.74 2.25
C GLY A 224 34.08 -9.33 1.67
N HIS A 225 33.04 -8.79 1.03
CA HIS A 225 33.03 -7.45 0.44
C HIS A 225 32.52 -6.40 1.43
N GLY A 226 33.01 -5.17 1.28
CA GLY A 226 32.65 -4.02 2.12
C GLY A 226 33.55 -3.81 3.35
N PRO A 227 33.32 -2.70 4.08
CA PRO A 227 34.08 -2.37 5.29
C PRO A 227 33.79 -3.36 6.43
N VAL A 228 34.80 -3.61 7.27
CA VAL A 228 34.64 -4.44 8.48
C VAL A 228 33.55 -3.86 9.38
N GLY A 229 32.67 -4.71 9.90
CA GLY A 229 31.46 -4.35 10.64
C GLY A 229 30.22 -4.23 9.74
N HIS A 230 30.39 -4.27 8.41
CA HIS A 230 29.28 -4.16 7.45
C HIS A 230 29.23 -5.33 6.47
N ARG A 231 30.12 -6.32 6.56
CA ARG A 231 30.14 -7.45 5.64
C ARG A 231 29.01 -8.42 5.99
N LEU A 232 28.60 -9.22 5.00
CA LEU A 232 27.53 -10.21 5.12
C LEU A 232 27.64 -11.13 6.34
N ASP A 233 28.87 -11.40 6.77
CA ASP A 233 29.23 -12.39 7.78
C ASP A 233 29.78 -11.77 9.06
N ASP A 234 29.92 -10.45 9.09
CA ASP A 234 30.37 -9.75 10.27
C ASP A 234 29.30 -9.80 11.36
N THR A 235 29.74 -9.85 12.61
CA THR A 235 28.84 -9.82 13.75
C THR A 235 28.19 -8.45 13.89
N LEU A 236 26.87 -8.42 13.79
CA LEU A 236 26.03 -7.31 14.20
C LEU A 236 25.59 -7.53 15.64
N THR A 237 25.99 -6.61 16.52
CA THR A 237 25.55 -6.60 17.90
C THR A 237 24.41 -5.60 18.06
N VAL A 238 23.30 -6.08 18.64
CA VAL A 238 22.16 -5.27 19.05
C VAL A 238 21.84 -5.65 20.48
N GLY A 239 22.24 -4.79 21.43
CA GLY A 239 22.16 -5.09 22.85
C GLY A 239 23.06 -6.28 23.23
N SER A 240 22.45 -7.34 23.76
CA SER A 240 23.17 -8.58 24.13
C SER A 240 23.16 -9.65 23.04
N LEU A 241 22.38 -9.47 21.98
CA LEU A 241 22.22 -10.44 20.92
C LEU A 241 23.15 -10.15 19.76
N THR A 242 23.67 -11.23 19.17
CA THR A 242 24.57 -11.19 18.02
C THR A 242 23.93 -11.94 16.86
N LYS A 243 23.80 -11.23 15.73
CA LYS A 243 23.35 -11.76 14.43
C LYS A 243 24.39 -11.42 13.38
N ARG A 244 24.22 -11.94 12.17
CA ARG A 244 24.93 -11.47 10.98
C ARG A 244 23.92 -10.96 9.96
N PRO A 245 24.29 -10.05 9.04
CA PRO A 245 23.39 -9.64 7.96
C PRO A 245 22.79 -10.83 7.20
N ARG A 246 23.56 -11.91 6.97
CA ARG A 246 23.04 -13.15 6.35
C ARG A 246 21.85 -13.77 7.07
N ASP A 247 21.77 -13.64 8.39
CA ASP A 247 20.71 -14.25 9.20
C ASP A 247 19.41 -13.41 9.15
N LEU A 248 19.45 -12.23 8.50
CA LEU A 248 18.41 -11.19 8.53
C LEU A 248 17.86 -10.86 7.13
N LEU A 249 18.39 -11.49 6.07
CA LEU A 249 18.02 -11.15 4.69
C LEU A 249 16.55 -11.39 4.40
N HIS A 250 15.99 -12.49 4.92
CA HIS A 250 14.60 -12.88 4.67
C HIS A 250 13.75 -12.61 5.90
N HIS A 251 13.00 -11.51 5.90
CA HIS A 251 12.16 -11.12 7.03
C HIS A 251 11.12 -12.18 7.41
N ARG A 252 10.59 -12.92 6.43
CA ARG A 252 9.64 -14.03 6.69
C ARG A 252 10.27 -15.18 7.48
N ALA A 253 11.57 -15.42 7.35
CA ALA A 253 12.29 -16.40 8.17
C ALA A 253 12.44 -15.94 9.62
N LEU A 254 12.33 -14.63 9.87
CA LEU A 254 12.17 -14.03 11.19
C LEU A 254 10.71 -14.03 11.65
N GLY A 255 9.79 -14.73 10.98
CA GLY A 255 8.42 -14.95 11.46
C GLY A 255 7.46 -13.75 11.38
N TYR A 256 7.80 -12.68 10.65
CA TYR A 256 6.88 -11.57 10.36
C TYR A 256 6.72 -11.33 8.86
N ARG A 257 5.62 -10.67 8.50
CA ARG A 257 5.31 -10.20 7.14
C ARG A 257 4.74 -8.78 7.18
N TYR A 258 4.75 -8.07 6.07
CA TYR A 258 3.98 -6.84 5.91
C TYR A 258 2.60 -7.13 5.31
N ASP A 259 1.62 -6.29 5.59
CA ASP A 259 0.29 -6.32 4.93
C ASP A 259 0.34 -5.97 3.42
N THR A 260 1.49 -5.50 2.94
CA THR A 260 1.81 -5.24 1.55
C THR A 260 2.75 -6.28 0.94
N ASP A 261 3.17 -7.28 1.71
CA ASP A 261 3.97 -8.39 1.18
C ASP A 261 3.18 -9.09 0.08
N LEU A 262 3.83 -9.29 -1.07
CA LEU A 262 3.24 -10.08 -2.12
C LEU A 262 3.07 -11.53 -1.65
N PRO A 263 2.01 -12.23 -2.08
CA PRO A 263 1.91 -13.67 -1.83
C PRO A 263 3.18 -14.40 -2.33
N PRO A 264 3.68 -15.43 -1.61
CA PRO A 264 4.84 -16.19 -2.06
C PRO A 264 4.66 -16.72 -3.49
N GLY A 265 5.72 -16.66 -4.30
CA GLY A 265 5.66 -17.12 -5.69
C GLY A 265 4.97 -16.16 -6.66
N THR A 266 4.68 -14.92 -6.26
CA THR A 266 4.11 -13.91 -7.16
C THR A 266 5.03 -13.65 -8.36
N VAL A 267 4.51 -13.81 -9.58
CA VAL A 267 5.26 -13.62 -10.83
C VAL A 267 4.97 -12.27 -11.46
N THR A 268 6.00 -11.55 -11.91
CA THR A 268 5.82 -10.26 -12.59
C THR A 268 5.42 -10.44 -14.06
N LEU A 269 4.29 -9.84 -14.44
CA LEU A 269 3.81 -9.71 -15.81
C LEU A 269 4.22 -8.34 -16.36
N VAL A 270 4.89 -8.33 -17.50
CA VAL A 270 5.20 -7.10 -18.23
C VAL A 270 4.04 -6.80 -19.17
N VAL A 271 3.43 -5.62 -19.01
CA VAL A 271 2.31 -5.18 -19.86
C VAL A 271 2.76 -5.17 -21.32
N GLY A 272 2.08 -5.94 -22.17
CA GLY A 272 2.42 -6.06 -23.59
C GLY A 272 3.42 -7.19 -23.93
N ALA A 273 4.00 -7.89 -22.96
CA ALA A 273 4.90 -9.02 -23.21
C ALA A 273 4.17 -10.32 -23.58
N PRO A 274 4.82 -11.31 -24.20
CA PRO A 274 4.22 -12.61 -24.49
C PRO A 274 3.62 -13.28 -23.24
N PRO A 275 2.55 -14.09 -23.38
CA PRO A 275 1.95 -14.79 -22.25
C PRO A 275 2.96 -15.70 -21.53
N ILE A 276 2.93 -15.70 -20.20
CA ILE A 276 3.71 -16.64 -19.39
C ILE A 276 2.92 -17.93 -19.29
N CYS A 277 3.50 -19.04 -19.76
CA CYS A 277 2.93 -20.38 -19.61
C CYS A 277 3.36 -21.00 -18.27
N THR A 278 2.40 -21.40 -17.46
CA THR A 278 2.61 -22.13 -16.20
C THR A 278 1.68 -23.35 -16.15
N ALA A 279 1.62 -24.07 -15.03
CA ALA A 279 0.71 -25.19 -14.81
C ALA A 279 0.15 -25.17 -13.38
N ILE A 280 -1.05 -25.72 -13.23
CA ILE A 280 -1.63 -26.01 -11.92
C ILE A 280 -0.89 -27.23 -11.34
N GLY A 281 -0.14 -27.01 -10.26
CA GLY A 281 0.56 -28.03 -9.51
C GLY A 281 -0.34 -28.81 -8.54
N THR A 282 -1.34 -28.17 -7.93
CA THR A 282 -2.23 -28.81 -6.94
C THR A 282 -3.67 -28.26 -6.95
N ASP A 283 -4.62 -29.05 -6.46
CA ASP A 283 -6.03 -28.67 -6.41
C ASP A 283 -6.24 -27.49 -5.44
N GLY A 284 -7.06 -26.50 -5.82
CA GLY A 284 -7.30 -25.29 -5.01
C GLY A 284 -6.12 -24.31 -4.95
N GLU A 285 -5.08 -24.53 -5.76
CA GLU A 285 -3.93 -23.63 -5.87
C GLU A 285 -4.34 -22.21 -6.26
N GLN A 286 -3.55 -21.26 -5.77
CA GLN A 286 -3.68 -19.85 -6.10
C GLN A 286 -2.36 -19.36 -6.67
N ASP A 287 -2.39 -19.03 -7.95
CA ASP A 287 -1.26 -18.38 -8.59
C ASP A 287 -1.43 -16.87 -8.47
N HIS A 288 -0.32 -16.20 -8.16
CA HIS A 288 -0.29 -14.77 -7.96
C HIS A 288 0.64 -14.13 -8.99
N TYR A 289 0.19 -13.02 -9.55
CA TYR A 289 0.93 -12.26 -10.54
C TYR A 289 0.86 -10.78 -10.20
N GLN A 290 1.89 -10.02 -10.55
CA GLN A 290 1.86 -8.56 -10.41
C GLN A 290 2.15 -7.87 -11.74
N PHE A 291 1.62 -6.66 -11.95
CA PHE A 291 2.04 -5.81 -13.06
C PHE A 291 1.92 -4.33 -12.69
N VAL A 292 2.66 -3.49 -13.43
CA VAL A 292 2.62 -2.03 -13.30
C VAL A 292 1.73 -1.45 -14.41
N ALA A 293 0.69 -0.71 -14.05
CA ALA A 293 0.00 0.18 -14.97
C ALA A 293 0.77 1.50 -15.01
N ALA A 294 1.52 1.76 -16.08
CA ALA A 294 2.35 2.97 -16.19
C ALA A 294 1.53 4.25 -16.35
N ALA A 295 0.30 4.14 -16.85
CA ALA A 295 -0.61 5.25 -17.05
C ALA A 295 -2.06 4.80 -16.85
N ALA A 296 -2.95 5.77 -16.63
CA ALA A 296 -4.37 5.50 -16.66
C ALA A 296 -4.79 4.98 -18.05
N GLY A 297 -5.62 3.95 -18.08
CA GLY A 297 -5.96 3.29 -19.34
C GLY A 297 -6.81 2.05 -19.17
N ILE A 298 -7.11 1.40 -20.29
CA ILE A 298 -7.80 0.12 -20.30
C ILE A 298 -6.75 -1.00 -20.32
N TYR A 299 -6.85 -1.92 -19.37
CA TYR A 299 -5.99 -3.08 -19.28
C TYR A 299 -6.84 -4.34 -19.42
N VAL A 300 -6.30 -5.30 -20.14
CA VAL A 300 -6.89 -6.60 -20.39
C VAL A 300 -5.98 -7.64 -19.77
N ILE A 301 -6.50 -8.41 -18.83
CA ILE A 301 -5.81 -9.51 -18.15
C ILE A 301 -6.43 -10.80 -18.68
N GLU A 302 -5.65 -11.64 -19.33
CA GLU A 302 -6.11 -12.87 -19.98
C GLU A 302 -5.44 -14.08 -19.35
N ALA A 303 -6.23 -15.13 -19.06
CA ALA A 303 -5.78 -16.43 -18.59
C ALA A 303 -6.40 -17.53 -19.47
N GLU A 304 -5.60 -18.13 -20.36
CA GLU A 304 -6.05 -19.14 -21.32
C GLU A 304 -5.57 -20.54 -20.93
N GLY A 305 -6.39 -21.57 -21.16
CA GLY A 305 -6.02 -22.98 -20.93
C GLY A 305 -6.50 -23.58 -19.60
N VAL A 306 -7.19 -22.80 -18.76
CA VAL A 306 -7.84 -23.25 -17.52
C VAL A 306 -9.36 -23.18 -17.67
N ALA A 307 -10.03 -24.32 -17.44
CA ALA A 307 -11.47 -24.40 -17.64
C ALA A 307 -12.29 -23.74 -16.54
N ASP A 308 -11.73 -23.57 -15.33
CA ASP A 308 -12.46 -23.16 -14.12
C ASP A 308 -11.61 -22.23 -13.22
N ALA A 309 -10.94 -21.24 -13.80
CA ALA A 309 -10.13 -20.29 -13.06
C ALA A 309 -10.92 -19.02 -12.72
N ALA A 310 -10.92 -18.64 -11.44
CA ALA A 310 -11.45 -17.35 -10.98
C ALA A 310 -10.32 -16.32 -10.91
N LEU A 311 -10.46 -15.23 -11.67
CA LEU A 311 -9.51 -14.12 -11.69
C LEU A 311 -9.97 -13.04 -10.71
N ALA A 312 -9.07 -12.63 -9.82
CA ALA A 312 -9.23 -11.47 -8.97
C ALA A 312 -8.08 -10.48 -9.21
N LEU A 313 -8.39 -9.20 -9.34
CA LEU A 313 -7.43 -8.11 -9.42
C LEU A 313 -7.47 -7.31 -8.12
N TYR A 314 -6.32 -6.92 -7.61
CA TYR A 314 -6.15 -6.11 -6.42
C TYR A 314 -5.26 -4.90 -6.71
N GLY A 315 -5.51 -3.78 -6.04
CA GLY A 315 -4.75 -2.54 -6.16
C GLY A 315 -5.60 -1.30 -6.52
N PRO A 316 -4.98 -0.17 -6.91
CA PRO A 316 -3.53 0.02 -7.04
C PRO A 316 -2.82 0.05 -5.67
N ASP A 317 -1.58 -0.41 -5.65
CA ASP A 317 -0.62 -0.32 -4.52
C ASP A 317 -1.11 -0.92 -3.19
N ASP A 318 -2.14 -1.76 -3.28
CA ASP A 318 -2.75 -2.49 -2.18
C ASP A 318 -3.18 -3.89 -2.62
N ALA A 319 -2.34 -4.88 -2.30
CA ALA A 319 -2.58 -6.30 -2.58
C ALA A 319 -3.80 -6.88 -1.84
N SER A 320 -4.38 -6.15 -0.88
CA SER A 320 -5.56 -6.59 -0.09
C SER A 320 -6.88 -5.98 -0.56
N THR A 321 -6.84 -4.89 -1.33
CA THR A 321 -8.05 -4.24 -1.85
C THR A 321 -8.44 -4.89 -3.18
N LEU A 322 -9.54 -5.66 -3.16
CA LEU A 322 -10.11 -6.25 -4.36
C LEU A 322 -10.61 -5.15 -5.30
N ALA A 323 -9.96 -5.01 -6.46
CA ALA A 323 -10.41 -4.16 -7.55
C ALA A 323 -11.54 -4.86 -8.34
N VAL A 324 -11.33 -6.11 -8.79
CA VAL A 324 -12.30 -6.87 -9.60
C VAL A 324 -12.23 -8.34 -9.23
N ASP A 325 -13.35 -9.07 -9.23
CA ASP A 325 -13.38 -10.53 -9.31
C ASP A 325 -14.35 -10.96 -10.42
N SER A 326 -14.00 -12.01 -11.15
CA SER A 326 -14.87 -12.80 -12.04
C SER A 326 -16.18 -13.33 -11.40
N ASN A 327 -16.33 -13.31 -10.08
CA ASN A 327 -17.51 -13.93 -9.46
C ASN A 327 -18.78 -13.05 -9.50
N GLY A 328 -19.46 -13.08 -10.66
CA GLY A 328 -20.76 -12.47 -10.91
C GLY A 328 -21.63 -13.23 -11.92
N ALA A 329 -21.87 -14.52 -11.69
CA ALA A 329 -23.05 -15.29 -12.15
C ALA A 329 -23.18 -15.75 -13.63
N ASP A 330 -22.12 -15.88 -14.41
CA ASP A 330 -22.19 -16.66 -15.68
C ASP A 330 -21.04 -17.66 -15.79
N ARG A 331 -21.38 -18.95 -15.85
CA ARG A 331 -20.42 -20.07 -15.86
C ARG A 331 -19.65 -20.24 -17.19
N ASP A 332 -19.95 -19.42 -18.20
CA ASP A 332 -19.37 -19.55 -19.56
C ASP A 332 -18.44 -18.39 -19.97
N ALA A 333 -18.24 -17.38 -19.13
CA ALA A 333 -17.35 -16.25 -19.43
C ALA A 333 -16.57 -15.89 -18.17
N ASP A 334 -15.25 -16.15 -18.10
CA ASP A 334 -14.28 -15.36 -17.31
C ASP A 334 -12.82 -15.87 -17.43
N ARG A 335 -12.30 -15.86 -18.66
CA ARG A 335 -10.85 -16.06 -18.96
C ARG A 335 -10.13 -14.76 -19.31
N ARG A 336 -10.84 -13.64 -19.22
CA ARG A 336 -10.40 -12.33 -19.67
C ARG A 336 -11.11 -11.24 -18.87
N MET A 337 -10.33 -10.38 -18.24
CA MET A 337 -10.81 -9.24 -17.47
C MET A 337 -10.35 -7.95 -18.16
N GLU A 338 -11.29 -7.14 -18.62
CA GLU A 338 -11.04 -5.82 -19.21
C GLU A 338 -11.47 -4.73 -18.24
N VAL A 339 -10.50 -3.95 -17.75
CA VAL A 339 -10.67 -3.02 -16.63
C VAL A 339 -9.97 -1.69 -16.91
N ARG A 340 -10.59 -0.57 -16.50
CA ARG A 340 -9.93 0.73 -16.53
C ARG A 340 -9.15 0.93 -15.23
N LEU A 341 -7.84 1.11 -15.35
CA LEU A 341 -6.92 1.27 -14.22
C LEU A 341 -6.36 2.69 -14.19
N THR A 342 -6.06 3.18 -12.99
CA THR A 342 -5.14 4.31 -12.80
C THR A 342 -3.70 3.79 -12.81
N ALA A 343 -2.73 4.70 -12.93
CA ALA A 343 -1.33 4.32 -12.75
C ALA A 343 -1.11 3.74 -11.35
N GLY A 344 -0.31 2.68 -11.24
CA GLY A 344 -0.03 1.99 -9.98
C GLY A 344 0.33 0.52 -10.17
N ASN A 345 0.69 -0.16 -9.07
CA ASN A 345 0.97 -1.60 -9.05
C ASN A 345 -0.31 -2.39 -8.78
N TYR A 346 -0.52 -3.48 -9.50
CA TYR A 346 -1.68 -4.34 -9.33
C TYR A 346 -1.25 -5.80 -9.13
N LEU A 347 -2.00 -6.52 -8.30
CA LEU A 347 -1.85 -7.95 -8.07
C LEU A 347 -3.02 -8.69 -8.72
N VAL A 348 -2.75 -9.65 -9.58
CA VAL A 348 -3.71 -10.61 -10.10
C VAL A 348 -3.59 -11.90 -9.30
N ARG A 349 -4.70 -12.41 -8.79
CA ARG A 349 -4.80 -13.77 -8.26
C ARG A 349 -5.63 -14.61 -9.21
N ILE A 350 -5.13 -15.78 -9.56
CA ILE A 350 -5.86 -16.80 -10.29
C ILE A 350 -6.10 -17.95 -9.34
N ARG A 351 -7.37 -18.19 -8.97
CA ARG A 351 -7.77 -19.31 -8.11
C ARG A 351 -8.33 -20.41 -8.99
N HIS A 352 -7.80 -21.62 -8.85
CA HIS A 352 -8.23 -22.78 -9.62
C HIS A 352 -9.39 -23.50 -8.93
N GLY A 353 -10.42 -23.90 -9.68
CA GLY A 353 -11.58 -24.66 -9.21
C GLY A 353 -11.30 -26.13 -8.87
N ASP A 354 -12.34 -26.84 -8.41
CA ASP A 354 -12.32 -28.25 -7.98
C ASP A 354 -12.23 -29.24 -9.18
N PRO A 355 -11.88 -30.53 -8.96
CA PRO A 355 -11.10 -31.34 -9.90
C PRO A 355 -11.93 -31.85 -11.08
N GLY A 356 -11.70 -31.26 -12.25
CA GLY A 356 -11.92 -31.91 -13.55
C GLY A 356 -10.61 -32.46 -14.14
N PRO A 357 -10.63 -33.13 -15.29
CA PRO A 357 -9.44 -33.60 -16.00
C PRO A 357 -8.49 -32.47 -16.49
N ASN A 358 -8.77 -31.22 -16.13
CA ASN A 358 -8.06 -30.01 -16.54
C ASN A 358 -6.93 -29.62 -15.57
N ARG A 359 -6.19 -30.61 -15.06
CA ARG A 359 -4.82 -30.34 -14.61
C ARG A 359 -4.01 -30.02 -15.86
N GLY A 360 -3.74 -28.74 -16.09
CA GLY A 360 -3.29 -28.27 -17.38
C GLY A 360 -2.34 -27.08 -17.30
N ARG A 361 -1.55 -26.93 -18.36
CA ARG A 361 -0.80 -25.71 -18.59
C ARG A 361 -1.78 -24.60 -18.94
N TYR A 362 -1.55 -23.42 -18.40
CA TYR A 362 -2.28 -22.23 -18.79
C TYR A 362 -1.31 -21.09 -19.04
N SER A 363 -1.77 -20.08 -19.78
CA SER A 363 -0.98 -18.90 -20.05
C SER A 363 -1.68 -17.66 -19.52
N VAL A 364 -0.92 -16.78 -18.88
CA VAL A 364 -1.42 -15.49 -18.39
C VAL A 364 -0.69 -14.33 -19.06
N ALA A 365 -1.41 -13.27 -19.40
CA ALA A 365 -0.85 -12.05 -19.96
C ALA A 365 -1.63 -10.80 -19.51
N VAL A 366 -0.95 -9.66 -19.55
CA VAL A 366 -1.59 -8.34 -19.43
C VAL A 366 -1.31 -7.52 -20.69
N ARG A 367 -2.35 -6.96 -21.28
CA ARG A 367 -2.29 -5.97 -22.36
C ARG A 367 -2.81 -4.63 -21.85
N GLY A 368 -2.15 -3.54 -22.23
CA GLY A 368 -2.58 -2.19 -21.86
C GLY A 368 -2.81 -1.35 -23.10
N ARG A 369 -3.92 -0.60 -23.11
CA ARG A 369 -4.15 0.52 -24.03
C ARG A 369 -4.27 1.78 -23.16
N PRO A 370 -3.19 2.60 -23.08
CA PRO A 370 -3.28 3.91 -22.45
C PRO A 370 -4.45 4.67 -23.07
N SER A 371 -5.37 5.15 -22.25
CA SER A 371 -6.52 5.91 -22.72
C SER A 371 -6.33 7.36 -22.32
N PRO A 372 -6.16 8.29 -23.26
CA PRO A 372 -5.97 9.71 -22.95
C PRO A 372 -7.24 10.38 -22.43
N GLN A 373 -8.41 9.75 -22.55
CA GLN A 373 -9.68 10.36 -22.14
C GLN A 373 -9.82 10.33 -20.60
N PRO A 374 -9.95 11.46 -19.91
CA PRO A 374 -10.21 11.49 -18.47
C PRO A 374 -11.57 10.85 -18.15
N LEU A 375 -11.74 10.38 -16.91
CA LEU A 375 -13.06 9.98 -16.41
C LEU A 375 -14.00 11.20 -16.46
N THR A 376 -15.10 11.08 -17.19
CA THR A 376 -16.03 12.20 -17.37
C THR A 376 -17.03 12.25 -16.21
N ALA A 377 -16.93 13.27 -15.37
CA ALA A 377 -17.88 13.50 -14.28
C ALA A 377 -19.17 14.15 -14.81
N MET A 378 -20.31 13.58 -14.47
CA MET A 378 -21.65 14.05 -14.81
C MET A 378 -22.31 14.65 -13.57
N ALA A 379 -23.02 15.76 -13.77
CA ALA A 379 -23.88 16.33 -12.75
C ALA A 379 -25.25 15.63 -12.75
N VAL A 380 -25.69 15.14 -11.59
CA VAL A 380 -27.07 14.71 -11.39
C VAL A 380 -27.99 15.91 -11.67
N ASN A 381 -29.05 15.69 -12.46
CA ASN A 381 -29.95 16.73 -12.93
C ASN A 381 -29.30 17.81 -13.83
N GLY A 382 -28.07 17.58 -14.30
CA GLY A 382 -27.37 18.45 -15.23
C GLY A 382 -27.78 18.29 -16.70
N PRO A 383 -27.09 18.98 -17.61
CA PRO A 383 -27.17 18.70 -19.04
C PRO A 383 -26.59 17.31 -19.34
N GLY A 384 -27.09 16.67 -20.41
CA GLY A 384 -26.52 15.41 -20.87
C GLY A 384 -25.13 15.57 -21.46
N THR A 385 -24.34 14.50 -21.43
CA THR A 385 -22.99 14.45 -21.98
C THR A 385 -23.02 13.73 -23.33
N ASP A 386 -22.64 14.44 -24.40
CA ASP A 386 -22.53 13.89 -25.76
C ASP A 386 -21.18 13.22 -25.98
N HIS A 387 -21.18 12.06 -26.65
CA HIS A 387 -19.97 11.35 -27.07
C HIS A 387 -20.18 10.68 -28.43
N SER A 388 -19.08 10.31 -29.09
CA SER A 388 -19.07 9.49 -30.30
C SER A 388 -18.20 8.25 -30.10
N ILE A 389 -18.68 7.08 -30.50
CA ILE A 389 -17.91 5.82 -30.50
C ILE A 389 -17.54 5.48 -31.95
N ASP A 390 -16.25 5.39 -32.27
CA ASP A 390 -15.73 5.35 -33.64
C ASP A 390 -14.98 4.03 -34.00
N GLY A 391 -15.16 3.00 -33.17
CA GLY A 391 -14.58 1.66 -33.39
C GLY A 391 -13.15 1.48 -32.86
N VAL A 392 -12.45 2.57 -32.52
CA VAL A 392 -11.16 2.54 -31.80
C VAL A 392 -11.39 2.59 -30.29
N ASP A 393 -12.40 3.34 -29.85
CA ASP A 393 -12.87 3.37 -28.46
C ASP A 393 -13.80 2.19 -28.16
N VAL A 394 -13.36 1.29 -27.30
CA VAL A 394 -14.09 0.06 -26.93
C VAL A 394 -15.20 0.33 -25.90
N ALA A 395 -15.02 1.32 -25.03
CA ALA A 395 -16.01 1.79 -24.06
C ALA A 395 -15.66 3.18 -23.50
N HIS A 396 -16.69 3.97 -23.18
CA HIS A 396 -16.57 5.21 -22.41
C HIS A 396 -17.05 4.99 -20.97
N LEU A 397 -16.45 5.72 -20.03
CA LEU A 397 -16.78 5.63 -18.61
C LEU A 397 -17.09 7.02 -18.05
N TYR A 398 -18.22 7.11 -17.36
CA TYR A 398 -18.70 8.33 -16.71
C TYR A 398 -18.83 8.10 -15.21
N SER A 399 -18.74 9.16 -14.40
CA SER A 399 -19.05 9.11 -12.96
C SER A 399 -20.14 10.11 -12.58
N PHE A 400 -20.88 9.84 -11.52
CA PHE A 400 -21.77 10.82 -10.88
C PHE A 400 -21.85 10.55 -9.37
N ALA A 401 -22.17 11.57 -8.58
CA ALA A 401 -22.35 11.44 -7.14
C ALA A 401 -23.85 11.44 -6.80
N ALA A 402 -24.34 10.35 -6.21
CA ALA A 402 -25.61 10.33 -5.50
C ALA A 402 -25.35 10.88 -4.10
N THR A 403 -25.71 12.14 -3.86
CA THR A 403 -25.45 12.81 -2.57
C THR A 403 -26.39 12.32 -1.46
N GLU A 404 -27.55 11.80 -1.83
CA GLU A 404 -28.57 11.28 -0.93
C GLU A 404 -29.11 9.95 -1.46
N PRO A 405 -29.63 9.06 -0.61
CA PRO A 405 -30.35 7.89 -1.08
C PRO A 405 -31.61 8.29 -1.85
N GLY A 406 -31.92 7.59 -2.95
CA GLY A 406 -33.13 7.87 -3.71
C GLY A 406 -33.17 7.17 -5.07
N THR A 407 -34.17 7.51 -5.85
CA THR A 407 -34.42 6.92 -7.17
C THR A 407 -33.74 7.76 -8.26
N TYR A 408 -32.87 7.13 -9.04
CA TYR A 408 -32.08 7.77 -10.09
C TYR A 408 -32.34 7.12 -11.45
N THR A 409 -32.58 7.93 -12.47
CA THR A 409 -32.77 7.49 -13.85
C THR A 409 -31.52 7.80 -14.67
N ILE A 410 -30.97 6.78 -15.32
CA ILE A 410 -29.89 6.89 -16.30
C ILE A 410 -30.51 6.68 -17.68
N ALA A 411 -30.32 7.64 -18.58
CA ALA A 411 -30.82 7.55 -19.94
C ALA A 411 -29.69 7.70 -20.96
N ILE A 412 -29.76 6.85 -21.99
CA ILE A 412 -28.90 6.89 -23.16
C ILE A 412 -29.76 7.22 -24.38
N ASP A 413 -29.52 8.38 -24.97
CA ASP A 413 -30.25 8.86 -26.15
C ASP A 413 -29.30 8.94 -27.36
N GLY A 414 -29.71 8.44 -28.52
CA GLY A 414 -28.95 8.67 -29.75
C GLY A 414 -29.18 7.62 -30.84
N PRO A 415 -28.64 7.85 -32.06
CA PRO A 415 -28.80 6.92 -33.16
C PRO A 415 -27.98 5.63 -33.00
N THR A 416 -27.03 5.58 -32.06
CA THR A 416 -26.05 4.48 -31.94
C THR A 416 -26.51 3.44 -30.93
N GLU A 417 -26.51 2.17 -31.34
CA GLU A 417 -26.83 1.04 -30.46
C GLU A 417 -25.65 0.74 -29.51
N VAL A 418 -25.86 1.06 -28.24
CA VAL A 418 -24.87 0.90 -27.18
C VAL A 418 -25.46 0.12 -26.01
N ILE A 419 -24.58 -0.50 -25.22
CA ILE A 419 -24.92 -1.19 -23.99
C ILE A 419 -24.34 -0.36 -22.85
N ALA A 420 -25.16 0.01 -21.87
CA ALA A 420 -24.69 0.66 -20.66
C ALA A 420 -24.71 -0.29 -19.45
N THR A 421 -23.77 -0.11 -18.53
CA THR A 421 -23.68 -0.87 -17.28
C THR A 421 -23.38 0.08 -16.14
N LEU A 422 -24.14 -0.03 -15.05
CA LEU A 422 -23.96 0.77 -13.84
C LEU A 422 -23.07 0.04 -12.83
N PHE A 423 -22.15 0.78 -12.21
CA PHE A 423 -21.27 0.31 -11.15
C PHE A 423 -21.31 1.24 -9.94
N GLY A 424 -21.15 0.68 -8.74
CA GLY A 424 -21.03 1.43 -7.48
C GLY A 424 -21.70 0.73 -6.29
N PRO A 425 -21.79 1.42 -5.14
CA PRO A 425 -21.20 2.73 -4.86
C PRO A 425 -19.68 2.66 -4.66
N ASN A 426 -18.99 3.77 -4.94
CA ASN A 426 -17.55 4.03 -4.76
C ASN A 426 -16.61 3.02 -5.44
N SER A 427 -17.13 2.28 -6.42
CA SER A 427 -16.39 1.27 -7.18
C SER A 427 -16.81 1.33 -8.65
N GLN A 428 -15.84 1.43 -9.55
CA GLN A 428 -16.06 1.32 -11.01
C GLN A 428 -16.39 -0.12 -11.44
N LEU A 429 -16.42 -1.06 -10.49
CA LEU A 429 -16.21 -2.49 -10.73
C LEU A 429 -17.29 -3.35 -10.07
N THR A 430 -18.00 -2.82 -9.07
CA THR A 430 -19.18 -3.47 -8.46
C THR A 430 -20.41 -3.23 -9.33
N ARG A 431 -20.81 -4.19 -10.15
CA ARG A 431 -22.00 -4.06 -11.01
C ARG A 431 -23.27 -3.99 -10.15
N VAL A 432 -24.12 -3.01 -10.44
CA VAL A 432 -25.48 -2.98 -9.91
C VAL A 432 -26.33 -3.99 -10.72
N PRO A 433 -26.91 -5.04 -10.10
CA PRO A 433 -27.64 -6.08 -10.83
C PRO A 433 -28.86 -5.50 -11.56
N ILE A 434 -28.95 -5.70 -12.88
CA ILE A 434 -30.10 -5.32 -13.73
C ILE A 434 -30.19 -6.22 -14.97
N ASP A 435 -31.41 -6.32 -15.49
CA ASP A 435 -31.79 -7.15 -16.63
C ASP A 435 -31.82 -6.46 -18.00
N ASP A 436 -31.57 -5.14 -18.19
CA ASP A 436 -31.10 -4.58 -19.49
C ASP A 436 -31.01 -3.03 -19.56
N ILE A 437 -29.83 -2.44 -19.88
CA ILE A 437 -29.75 -1.37 -20.90
C ILE A 437 -29.45 -2.14 -22.18
N GLY A 438 -30.50 -2.54 -22.90
CA GLY A 438 -30.38 -3.21 -24.19
C GLY A 438 -29.95 -2.24 -25.30
N PRO A 439 -29.72 -2.71 -26.53
CA PRO A 439 -29.27 -1.90 -27.67
C PRO A 439 -30.25 -0.84 -28.18
N GLU A 440 -31.37 -0.62 -27.50
CA GLU A 440 -32.43 0.26 -28.00
C GLU A 440 -31.98 1.72 -28.07
N ARG A 441 -32.34 2.40 -29.16
CA ARG A 441 -31.92 3.78 -29.52
C ARG A 441 -32.30 4.85 -28.48
N GLN A 442 -33.16 4.51 -27.52
CA GLN A 442 -33.54 5.34 -26.37
C GLN A 442 -33.77 4.42 -25.17
N SER A 443 -32.70 4.14 -24.44
CA SER A 443 -32.77 3.26 -23.27
C SER A 443 -32.77 4.09 -21.99
N ARG A 444 -33.72 3.81 -21.09
CA ARG A 444 -33.81 4.46 -19.76
C ARG A 444 -33.95 3.39 -18.69
N ILE A 445 -33.18 3.50 -17.61
CA ILE A 445 -33.34 2.65 -16.44
C ILE A 445 -33.31 3.50 -15.18
N THR A 446 -34.15 3.08 -14.24
CA THR A 446 -34.29 3.69 -12.93
C THR A 446 -33.73 2.75 -11.85
N PHE A 447 -33.03 3.32 -10.87
CA PHE A 447 -32.33 2.60 -9.81
C PHE A 447 -32.59 3.26 -8.46
N ASP A 448 -32.81 2.46 -7.42
CA ASP A 448 -32.74 2.94 -6.03
C ASP A 448 -31.29 2.85 -5.56
N LEU A 449 -30.65 4.01 -5.41
CA LEU A 449 -29.24 4.13 -5.07
C LEU A 449 -29.07 4.66 -3.66
N ALA A 450 -28.12 4.10 -2.91
CA ALA A 450 -27.61 4.71 -1.68
C ALA A 450 -26.65 5.87 -2.00
N ALA A 451 -26.37 6.74 -1.03
CA ALA A 451 -25.39 7.81 -1.21
C ALA A 451 -23.99 7.26 -1.54
N GLY A 452 -23.33 7.83 -2.54
CA GLY A 452 -22.01 7.39 -3.00
C GLY A 452 -21.71 7.81 -4.44
N VAL A 453 -20.50 7.49 -4.91
CA VAL A 453 -20.09 7.73 -6.30
C VAL A 453 -20.41 6.51 -7.15
N TYR A 454 -21.09 6.71 -8.28
CA TYR A 454 -21.44 5.65 -9.22
C TYR A 454 -20.80 5.91 -10.58
N TYR A 455 -20.69 4.85 -11.38
CA TYR A 455 -20.03 4.87 -12.67
C TYR A 455 -20.87 4.20 -13.75
N VAL A 456 -20.99 4.86 -14.91
CA VAL A 456 -21.73 4.35 -16.06
C VAL A 456 -20.73 4.00 -17.15
N ARG A 457 -20.63 2.71 -17.51
CA ARG A 457 -19.84 2.26 -18.65
C ARG A 457 -20.74 2.11 -19.85
N VAL A 458 -20.38 2.73 -20.97
CA VAL A 458 -21.11 2.62 -22.24
C VAL A 458 -20.19 1.99 -23.29
N ARG A 459 -20.64 0.90 -23.93
CA ARG A 459 -19.91 0.18 -24.98
C ARG A 459 -20.77 -0.03 -26.21
N ARG A 460 -20.16 -0.28 -27.36
CA ARG A 460 -20.89 -0.68 -28.58
C ARG A 460 -21.65 -2.00 -28.38
N HIS A 461 -22.85 -2.12 -28.95
CA HIS A 461 -23.59 -3.38 -28.96
C HIS A 461 -22.94 -4.44 -29.88
N GLY A 462 -22.40 -4.00 -31.02
CA GLY A 462 -21.71 -4.85 -31.99
C GLY A 462 -20.59 -4.13 -32.75
N PRO A 463 -19.79 -4.84 -33.56
CA PRO A 463 -18.61 -4.29 -34.22
C PRO A 463 -18.91 -3.17 -35.24
N ALA A 464 -20.14 -3.12 -35.76
CA ALA A 464 -20.61 -2.10 -36.69
C ALA A 464 -21.32 -0.90 -36.02
N ALA A 465 -21.53 -0.93 -34.71
CA ALA A 465 -22.22 0.15 -33.99
C ALA A 465 -21.23 1.29 -33.67
N THR A 466 -21.18 2.27 -34.57
CA THR A 466 -20.39 3.49 -34.45
C THR A 466 -21.27 4.72 -34.65
N GLY A 467 -21.01 5.80 -33.92
CA GLY A 467 -21.77 7.04 -34.01
C GLY A 467 -21.92 7.74 -32.66
N THR A 468 -22.80 8.75 -32.62
CA THR A 468 -23.03 9.56 -31.42
C THR A 468 -24.08 8.99 -30.48
N TYR A 469 -23.95 9.29 -29.20
CA TYR A 469 -24.96 9.08 -28.16
C TYR A 469 -24.79 10.11 -27.04
N ARG A 470 -25.81 10.24 -26.20
CA ARG A 470 -25.87 11.14 -25.05
C ARG A 470 -26.21 10.37 -23.79
N VAL A 471 -25.48 10.62 -22.71
CA VAL A 471 -25.78 10.06 -21.37
C VAL A 471 -26.36 11.16 -20.48
N THR A 472 -27.43 10.85 -19.75
CA THR A 472 -27.99 11.72 -18.71
C THR A 472 -28.24 10.96 -17.41
N VAL A 473 -28.16 11.68 -16.29
CA VAL A 473 -28.53 11.18 -14.95
C VAL A 473 -29.51 12.15 -14.32
N ARG A 474 -30.67 11.65 -13.92
CA ARG A 474 -31.72 12.39 -13.21
C ARG A 474 -31.98 11.75 -11.86
N GLN A 475 -32.25 12.57 -10.85
CA GLN A 475 -32.86 12.10 -9.60
C GLN A 475 -34.36 12.35 -9.71
N GLU A 476 -35.16 11.31 -9.51
CA GLU A 476 -36.62 11.43 -9.53
C GLU A 476 -37.10 12.18 -8.27
N PRO A 477 -38.24 12.90 -8.35
CA PRO A 477 -38.86 13.46 -7.16
C PRO A 477 -39.24 12.35 -6.18
N ALA A 478 -39.01 12.59 -4.89
CA ALA A 478 -39.37 11.66 -3.81
C ALA A 478 -40.89 11.46 -3.66
#